data_AF-A0AAW2QG62-F1
#
_entry.id   AF-A0AAW2QG62-F1
#
_cell.length_a   1.000
_cell.length_b   1.000
_cell.length_c   1.000
_cell.angle_alpha   90.00
_cell.angle_beta   90.00
_cell.angle_gamma   90.00
#
_symmetry.space_group_name_H-M   'P 1'
#
loop_
_entity.id
_entity.type
_entity.pdbx_description
1 polymer ?
#
loop_
_entity_poly.entity_id
_entity_poly.type
_entity_poly.pdbx_seq_one_letter_code
_entity_poly.pdbx_strand_id
1 'polypeptide(L)'
;MLFRQHFYFYNGKYNVRIINGFSNNSSLPMVVWCVSGERGDIGGRALQERDDYGWTVTTTGLFWSSSRFVCTMKWDSKRKRFEAFQANRDRYRCGVLRQCFWLVKEDGFYFSNDGVQWIKDFPWM
;
A
#
# COMPACT_ATOMS: atom_id res chain seq x y z
N MET A 1 -32.13 27.96 5.13
CA MET A 1 -30.74 28.45 5.10
C MET A 1 -29.84 27.42 5.79
N LEU A 2 -28.95 26.82 5.00
CA LEU A 2 -27.66 26.20 5.35
C LEU A 2 -27.60 25.24 6.57
N PHE A 3 -27.79 23.95 6.30
CA PHE A 3 -27.14 22.90 7.07
C PHE A 3 -25.62 23.11 7.00
N ARG A 4 -25.01 23.54 8.11
CA ARG A 4 -23.55 23.54 8.26
C ARG A 4 -23.07 22.09 8.13
N GLN A 5 -22.58 21.73 6.94
CA GLN A 5 -21.72 20.57 6.76
C GLN A 5 -20.56 20.73 7.75
N HIS A 6 -20.55 19.91 8.79
CA HIS A 6 -19.34 19.65 9.55
C HIS A 6 -18.34 19.04 8.58
N PHE A 7 -17.54 19.88 7.92
CA PHE A 7 -16.29 19.48 7.31
C PHE A 7 -15.39 18.99 8.44
N TYR A 8 -15.55 17.73 8.83
CA TYR A 8 -14.58 17.05 9.66
C TYR A 8 -13.27 17.04 8.88
N PHE A 9 -12.33 17.89 9.30
CA PHE A 9 -10.94 17.82 8.88
C PHE A 9 -10.33 16.52 9.42
N TYR A 10 -10.64 15.38 8.78
CA TYR A 10 -9.99 14.11 9.06
C TYR A 10 -8.57 14.16 8.49
N ASN A 11 -7.65 14.71 9.29
CA ASN A 11 -6.24 14.60 9.01
C ASN A 11 -5.78 13.19 9.35
N GLY A 12 -5.46 12.40 8.33
CA GLY A 12 -5.03 11.01 8.50
C GLY A 12 -3.57 10.85 8.11
N LYS A 13 -2.76 10.30 9.02
CA LYS A 13 -1.40 9.86 8.70
C LYS A 13 -1.39 8.34 8.65
N TYR A 14 -1.13 7.77 7.47
CA TYR A 14 -1.09 6.34 7.23
C TYR A 14 0.33 5.91 6.90
N ASN A 15 0.74 4.74 7.36
CA ASN A 15 1.99 4.12 6.95
C ASN A 15 1.66 2.96 6.04
N VAL A 16 2.19 3.00 4.82
CA VAL A 16 2.02 1.95 3.82
C VAL A 16 3.35 1.25 3.68
N ARG A 17 3.35 -0.08 3.71
CA ARG A 17 4.56 -0.88 3.60
C ARG A 17 4.30 -2.13 2.75
N ILE A 18 5.19 -2.38 1.80
CA ILE A 18 5.22 -3.56 0.96
C ILE A 18 6.42 -4.39 1.38
N ILE A 19 6.18 -5.64 1.75
CA ILE A 19 7.17 -6.55 2.34
C ILE A 19 7.37 -7.71 1.38
N ASN A 20 8.64 -8.04 1.11
CA ASN A 20 8.99 -9.27 0.44
C ASN A 20 8.83 -10.46 1.39
N GLY A 21 7.81 -11.28 1.14
CA GLY A 21 7.49 -12.49 1.90
C GLY A 21 7.85 -13.79 1.19
N PHE A 22 8.63 -13.75 0.10
CA PHE A 22 9.14 -14.95 -0.55
C PHE A 22 10.04 -15.72 0.43
N SER A 23 9.98 -17.05 0.38
CA SER A 23 10.69 -17.94 1.31
C SER A 23 11.52 -19.00 0.59
N ASN A 24 11.55 -18.95 -0.73
CA ASN A 24 12.22 -19.94 -1.57
C ASN A 24 13.74 -19.77 -1.68
N ASN A 25 14.37 -18.94 -0.82
CA ASN A 25 15.81 -18.62 -0.84
C ASN A 25 16.31 -18.18 -2.24
N SER A 26 15.47 -17.50 -3.02
CA SER A 26 15.88 -17.00 -4.33
C SER A 26 16.77 -15.78 -4.19
N SER A 27 17.87 -15.74 -4.93
CA SER A 27 18.69 -14.54 -5.12
C SER A 27 17.99 -13.49 -6.00
N LEU A 28 16.82 -13.79 -6.59
CA LEU A 28 16.06 -12.81 -7.36
C LEU A 28 15.36 -11.81 -6.43
N PRO A 29 15.66 -10.50 -6.56
CA PRO A 29 14.94 -9.50 -5.82
C PRO A 29 13.52 -9.30 -6.35
N MET A 30 12.60 -8.98 -5.43
CA MET A 30 11.29 -8.47 -5.78
C MET A 30 11.38 -6.97 -6.10
N VAL A 31 11.05 -6.57 -7.32
CA VAL A 31 11.09 -5.15 -7.71
C VAL A 31 9.73 -4.51 -7.51
N VAL A 32 9.68 -3.48 -6.68
CA VAL A 32 8.53 -2.59 -6.48
C VAL A 32 8.77 -1.24 -7.10
N TRP A 33 7.74 -0.69 -7.75
CA TRP A 33 7.73 0.67 -8.29
C TRP A 33 6.36 1.31 -8.06
N CYS A 34 6.31 2.45 -7.38
CA CYS A 34 5.06 3.07 -6.97
C CYS A 34 4.91 4.49 -7.49
N VAL A 35 3.69 4.83 -7.87
CA VAL A 35 3.32 6.19 -8.31
C VAL A 35 2.15 6.69 -7.47
N SER A 36 2.23 7.96 -7.08
CA SER A 36 1.14 8.72 -6.48
C SER A 36 0.35 9.46 -7.55
N GLY A 37 -0.97 9.48 -7.44
CA GLY A 37 -1.82 10.31 -8.31
C GLY A 37 -1.54 11.81 -8.17
N GLU A 38 -1.05 12.25 -7.01
CA GLU A 38 -0.81 13.67 -6.71
C GLU A 38 0.67 14.04 -6.83
N ARG A 39 1.57 13.19 -6.30
CA ARG A 39 3.01 13.48 -6.21
C ARG A 39 3.82 12.90 -7.37
N GLY A 40 3.18 12.22 -8.31
CA GLY A 40 3.85 11.52 -9.38
C GLY A 40 4.63 10.31 -8.88
N ASP A 41 5.75 10.02 -9.53
CA ASP A 41 6.59 8.87 -9.20
C ASP A 41 7.25 9.02 -7.82
N ILE A 42 7.03 8.04 -6.94
CA ILE A 42 7.68 7.97 -5.61
C ILE A 42 8.85 6.99 -5.59
N GLY A 43 9.17 6.43 -6.76
CA GLY A 43 10.31 5.58 -7.04
C GLY A 43 10.03 4.09 -6.83
N GLY A 44 11.11 3.34 -6.87
CA GLY A 44 11.11 1.91 -6.65
C GLY A 44 12.33 1.40 -5.92
N ARG A 45 12.27 0.12 -5.58
CA ARG A 45 13.32 -0.63 -4.89
C ARG A 45 13.33 -2.07 -5.38
N ALA A 46 14.50 -2.68 -5.39
CA ALA A 46 14.68 -4.11 -5.45
C ALA A 46 14.79 -4.62 -4.02
N LEU A 47 13.85 -5.47 -3.59
CA LEU A 47 13.74 -5.97 -2.23
C LEU A 47 14.27 -7.39 -2.17
N GLN A 48 15.29 -7.64 -1.35
CA GLN A 48 15.72 -8.99 -1.00
C GLN A 48 14.70 -9.66 -0.08
N GLU A 49 14.93 -10.92 0.28
CA GLU A 49 14.07 -11.63 1.24
C GLU A 49 13.93 -10.79 2.52
N ARG A 50 12.68 -10.60 2.97
CA ARG A 50 12.32 -9.84 4.19
C ARG A 50 12.59 -8.33 4.14
N ASP A 51 13.16 -7.81 3.06
CA ASP A 51 13.22 -6.37 2.86
C ASP A 51 11.81 -5.80 2.65
N ASP A 52 11.68 -4.51 2.94
CA ASP A 52 10.44 -3.78 2.72
C ASP A 52 10.66 -2.40 2.09
N TYR A 53 9.60 -1.91 1.47
CA TYR A 53 9.50 -0.57 0.93
C TYR A 53 8.25 0.09 1.49
N GLY A 54 8.43 1.25 2.13
CA GLY A 54 7.32 1.95 2.77
C GLY A 54 7.41 3.46 2.65
N TRP A 55 6.25 4.09 2.81
CA TRP A 55 6.10 5.53 2.82
C TRP A 55 4.93 5.93 3.74
N THR A 56 4.92 7.21 4.10
CA THR A 56 3.82 7.80 4.86
C THR A 56 2.91 8.59 3.92
N VAL A 57 1.60 8.38 4.05
CA VAL A 57 0.57 9.17 3.41
C VAL A 57 -0.05 10.12 4.43
N THR A 58 0.00 11.42 4.15
CA THR A 58 -0.68 12.44 4.94
C THR A 58 -1.86 12.95 4.14
N THR A 59 -3.07 12.69 4.61
CA THR A 59 -4.31 13.21 4.01
C THR A 59 -4.78 14.40 4.83
N THR A 60 -4.96 15.57 4.22
CA THR A 60 -5.43 16.79 4.89
C THR A 60 -6.54 17.46 4.08
N GLY A 61 -7.61 17.89 4.76
CA GLY A 61 -8.64 18.76 4.19
C GLY A 61 -9.32 18.23 2.91
N LEU A 62 -9.47 19.10 1.90
CA LEU A 62 -10.25 18.87 0.67
C LEU A 62 -9.65 17.79 -0.25
N PHE A 63 -8.36 17.50 -0.13
CA PHE A 63 -7.62 16.50 -0.93
C PHE A 63 -7.63 15.09 -0.30
N TRP A 64 -8.42 14.91 0.77
CA TRP A 64 -8.47 13.63 1.47
C TRP A 64 -8.96 12.48 0.58
N SER A 65 -9.79 12.75 -0.44
CA SER A 65 -10.32 11.69 -1.32
C SER A 65 -9.39 11.32 -2.50
N SER A 66 -8.39 12.15 -2.83
CA SER A 66 -7.55 11.98 -4.02
C SER A 66 -6.25 11.21 -3.78
N SER A 67 -5.83 11.06 -2.51
CA SER A 67 -4.58 10.37 -2.19
C SER A 67 -4.66 8.89 -2.57
N ARG A 68 -4.03 8.58 -3.71
CA ARG A 68 -4.00 7.27 -4.35
C ARG A 68 -2.58 6.91 -4.73
N PHE A 69 -2.16 5.70 -4.37
CA PHE A 69 -0.84 5.14 -4.67
C PHE A 69 -1.01 3.80 -5.36
N VAL A 70 -0.45 3.70 -6.55
CA VAL A 70 -0.52 2.50 -7.39
C VAL A 70 0.88 1.96 -7.56
N CYS A 71 1.08 0.70 -7.22
CA CYS A 71 2.37 0.03 -7.29
C CYS A 71 2.35 -1.04 -8.38
N THR A 72 3.47 -1.15 -9.08
CA THR A 72 3.80 -2.24 -9.98
C THR A 72 4.82 -3.12 -9.30
N MET A 73 4.54 -4.40 -9.29
CA MET A 73 5.35 -5.44 -8.69
C MET A 73 5.86 -6.35 -9.79
N LYS A 74 7.14 -6.65 -9.76
CA LYS A 74 7.78 -7.61 -10.65
C LYS A 74 8.59 -8.60 -9.82
N TRP A 75 8.39 -9.88 -10.10
CA TRP A 75 9.19 -10.96 -9.56
C TRP A 75 9.34 -12.03 -10.64
N ASP A 76 10.58 -12.27 -11.05
CA ASP A 76 10.90 -13.10 -12.22
C ASP A 76 10.09 -12.65 -13.47
N SER A 77 9.27 -13.55 -14.02
CA SER A 77 8.38 -13.34 -15.15
C SER A 77 7.01 -12.77 -14.75
N LYS A 78 6.68 -12.78 -13.46
CA LYS A 78 5.40 -12.26 -12.95
C LYS A 78 5.44 -10.74 -12.84
N ARG A 79 4.37 -10.08 -13.26
CA ARG A 79 4.16 -8.64 -13.08
C ARG A 79 2.72 -8.36 -12.70
N LYS A 80 2.49 -7.59 -11.63
CA LYS A 80 1.14 -7.16 -11.23
C LYS A 80 1.13 -5.69 -10.82
N ARG A 81 0.11 -4.97 -11.28
CA ARG A 81 -0.17 -3.60 -10.84
C ARG A 81 -1.36 -3.61 -9.90
N PHE A 82 -1.26 -2.92 -8.76
CA PHE A 82 -2.33 -2.87 -7.77
C PHE A 82 -2.33 -1.54 -7.00
N GLU A 83 -3.44 -1.23 -6.35
CA GLU A 83 -3.59 -0.04 -5.52
C GLU A 83 -3.13 -0.32 -4.09
N ALA A 84 -1.87 0.03 -3.81
CA ALA A 84 -1.30 -0.13 -2.47
C ALA A 84 -1.98 0.77 -1.44
N PHE A 85 -2.45 1.96 -1.86
CA PHE A 85 -3.22 2.85 -0.99
C PHE A 85 -4.27 3.66 -1.76
N GLN A 86 -5.46 3.80 -1.20
CA GLN A 86 -6.49 4.74 -1.63
C GLN A 86 -7.23 5.26 -0.39
N ALA A 87 -7.18 6.56 -0.14
CA ALA A 87 -7.67 7.14 1.11
C ALA A 87 -9.13 6.79 1.46
N ASN A 88 -10.05 6.84 0.48
CA ASN A 88 -11.46 6.51 0.71
C ASN A 88 -11.69 5.06 1.17
N ARG A 89 -10.92 4.12 0.61
CA ARG A 89 -10.93 2.69 0.96
C ARG A 89 -10.22 2.45 2.28
N ASP A 90 -9.03 3.03 2.42
CA ASP A 90 -8.06 2.67 3.46
C ASP A 90 -8.23 3.42 4.76
N ARG A 91 -9.09 4.46 4.78
CA ARG A 91 -9.50 5.13 6.03
C ARG A 91 -10.07 4.20 7.09
N TYR A 92 -10.68 3.10 6.65
CA TYR A 92 -11.23 2.06 7.50
C TYR A 92 -10.38 0.79 7.45
N ARG A 93 -9.92 0.40 6.24
CA ARG A 93 -9.17 -0.84 6.03
C ARG A 93 -7.88 -0.91 6.86
N CYS A 94 -7.16 0.19 6.97
CA CYS A 94 -5.88 0.26 7.70
C CYS A 94 -6.03 0.41 9.22
N GLY A 95 -7.26 0.24 9.71
CA GLY A 95 -7.59 0.14 11.12
C GLY A 95 -7.23 1.39 11.94
N VAL A 96 -7.31 1.22 13.25
CA VAL A 96 -6.98 2.27 14.23
C VAL A 96 -5.49 2.61 14.24
N LEU A 97 -4.63 1.64 13.91
CA LEU A 97 -3.18 1.82 13.87
C LEU A 97 -2.70 2.61 12.63
N ARG A 98 -3.59 2.85 11.67
CA ARG A 98 -3.30 3.53 10.39
C ARG A 98 -2.15 2.85 9.62
N GLN A 99 -2.08 1.53 9.72
CA GLN A 99 -1.07 0.73 9.03
C GLN A 99 -1.71 -0.02 7.87
N CYS A 100 -1.04 0.02 6.71
CA CYS A 100 -1.45 -0.68 5.51
C CYS A 100 -0.27 -1.55 5.07
N PHE A 101 -0.24 -2.79 5.54
CA PHE A 101 0.82 -3.72 5.18
C PHE A 101 0.40 -4.60 4.02
N TRP A 102 1.32 -4.78 3.08
CA TRP A 102 1.21 -5.72 1.97
C TRP A 102 2.35 -6.73 2.05
N LEU A 103 2.04 -7.98 2.35
CA LEU A 103 3.00 -9.08 2.29
C LEU A 103 2.83 -9.79 0.96
N VAL A 104 3.88 -9.76 0.14
CA VAL A 104 3.86 -10.35 -1.19
C VAL A 104 4.57 -11.69 -1.15
N LYS A 105 3.89 -12.74 -1.61
CA LYS A 105 4.36 -14.13 -1.60
C LYS A 105 4.27 -14.75 -2.98
N GLU A 106 4.79 -15.96 -3.15
CA GLU A 106 4.81 -16.75 -4.37
C GLU A 106 3.42 -16.88 -5.01
N ASP A 107 2.39 -16.99 -4.16
CA ASP A 107 1.01 -17.28 -4.52
C ASP A 107 0.09 -16.05 -4.55
N GLY A 108 0.53 -14.89 -4.08
CA GLY A 108 -0.24 -13.66 -4.15
C GLY A 108 0.11 -12.58 -3.14
N PHE A 109 -0.85 -11.69 -2.95
CA PHE A 109 -0.74 -10.46 -2.17
C PHE A 109 -1.65 -10.55 -0.96
N TYR A 110 -1.07 -10.35 0.22
CA TYR A 110 -1.75 -10.41 1.49
C TYR A 110 -1.79 -9.03 2.11
N PHE A 111 -2.93 -8.65 2.68
CA PHE A 111 -3.09 -7.40 3.40
C PHE A 111 -3.17 -7.64 4.90
N SER A 112 -2.63 -6.70 5.67
CA SER A 112 -2.80 -6.62 7.11
C SER A 112 -2.85 -5.16 7.58
N ASN A 113 -3.60 -4.90 8.64
CA ASN A 113 -3.62 -3.59 9.32
C ASN A 113 -2.93 -3.59 10.70
N ASP A 114 -2.42 -4.74 11.13
CA ASP A 114 -1.71 -4.92 12.40
C ASP A 114 -0.33 -5.60 12.24
N GLY A 115 -0.03 -6.12 11.04
CA GLY A 115 1.20 -6.85 10.75
C GLY A 115 1.21 -8.29 11.26
N VAL A 116 0.10 -8.76 11.85
CA VAL A 116 -0.02 -10.07 12.48
C VAL A 116 -1.03 -10.93 11.72
N GLN A 117 -2.23 -10.40 11.47
CA GLN A 117 -3.27 -11.09 10.74
C GLN A 117 -3.19 -10.75 9.25
N TRP A 118 -2.86 -11.76 8.44
CA TRP A 118 -2.66 -11.62 7.00
C TRP A 118 -3.79 -12.27 6.22
N ILE A 119 -4.51 -11.48 5.42
CA ILE A 119 -5.60 -11.97 4.58
C ILE A 119 -5.17 -11.86 3.12
N LYS A 120 -5.23 -12.98 2.38
CA LYS A 120 -4.95 -12.98 0.94
C LYS A 120 -6.01 -12.15 0.23
N ASP A 121 -5.57 -11.12 -0.48
CA ASP A 121 -6.46 -10.21 -1.21
C ASP A 121 -6.61 -10.68 -2.66
N PHE A 122 -5.50 -10.96 -3.35
CA PHE A 122 -5.51 -11.46 -4.72
C PHE A 122 -4.24 -12.24 -5.10
N PRO A 123 -4.32 -13.19 -6.06
CA PRO A 123 -3.16 -13.89 -6.62
C PRO A 123 -2.35 -13.00 -7.59
N TRP A 124 -1.26 -13.53 -8.15
CA TRP A 124 -0.48 -12.84 -9.21
C TRP A 124 -1.21 -12.72 -10.55
N MET A 125 -2.07 -13.67 -10.90
CA MET A 125 -2.97 -13.63 -12.06
C MET A 125 -4.38 -13.37 -11.56
#